data_AF-A0A524F1D6-F1
#
_entry.id   AF-A0A524F1D6-F1
#
_cell.length_a   1.000
_cell.length_b   1.000
_cell.length_c   1.000
_cell.angle_alpha   90.00
_cell.angle_beta   90.00
_cell.angle_gamma   90.00
#
_symmetry.space_group_name_H-M   'P 1'
#
loop_
_entity.id
_entity.type
_entity.pdbx_description
1 polymer ?
#
loop_
_entity_poly.entity_id
_entity_poly.type
_entity_poly.pdbx_seq_one_letter_code
_entity_poly.pdbx_strand_id
1 'polypeptide(L)'
;MNIKDVEAISKKYANLLIKEGYSQIEDLLNLTKSQMSKLAKKTGIPIKMIDTFQELADLMRIDGIGDEIANVLNKIGIDSVKEFAQRNAKNTLERIKEFKKELAGKMPTLNDLNDWIQQATALTLGTTPKKKKSAKKKPSKKPEGDYGPDYWNNKYPKAPIIYTARALRGKDYYKQIDTDVKSFIKNNDAILYHVIDQAQLKKGTFNETALTVQDFVNGFFKYKYDEETADCPEFWQFPFESIQSGIGDCEDGAILIASLLINAGIPSYRVKVAGGGVLPDPIFAPSDTELGGHAWCIYLADRPDIKRGLEWVILDWCYAPDPDVPIEEKPLAKNGGQQGGYKETWFTFNDEYSWAIDLTQIPTGRISNNRTTKKDEIMIKMDDLMRNFAKDQLARVFEKYGLKID
;
A
#
# COMPACT_ATOMS: atom_id res chain seq x y z
N MET A 1 -8.41 -28.09 -16.02
CA MET A 1 -8.12 -27.80 -17.45
C MET A 1 -8.12 -29.13 -18.18
N ASN A 2 -8.70 -29.23 -19.38
CA ASN A 2 -8.69 -30.50 -20.11
C ASN A 2 -7.25 -30.86 -20.49
N ILE A 3 -6.84 -32.12 -20.25
CA ILE A 3 -5.49 -32.59 -20.54
C ILE A 3 -5.10 -32.43 -22.02
N LYS A 4 -6.07 -32.38 -22.94
CA LYS A 4 -5.84 -32.13 -24.38
C LYS A 4 -5.40 -30.70 -24.69
N ASP A 5 -5.71 -29.76 -23.80
CA ASP A 5 -5.47 -28.33 -23.98
C ASP A 5 -4.15 -27.88 -23.33
N VAL A 6 -3.47 -28.78 -22.60
CA VAL A 6 -2.18 -28.51 -21.95
C VAL A 6 -1.05 -28.68 -22.97
N GLU A 7 -0.36 -27.58 -23.32
CA GLU A 7 0.68 -27.58 -24.36
C GLU A 7 1.79 -28.60 -24.12
N ALA A 8 2.17 -28.81 -22.87
CA ALA A 8 3.21 -29.76 -22.47
C ALA A 8 2.81 -31.23 -22.68
N ILE A 9 1.53 -31.54 -22.89
CA ILE A 9 1.01 -32.90 -23.08
C ILE A 9 0.68 -33.11 -24.56
N SER A 10 1.47 -33.96 -25.24
CA SER A 10 1.17 -34.31 -26.63
C SER A 10 -0.23 -34.93 -26.78
N LYS A 11 -0.90 -34.69 -27.91
CA LYS A 11 -2.23 -35.28 -28.23
C LYS A 11 -2.25 -36.80 -28.05
N LYS A 12 -1.13 -37.47 -28.34
CA LYS A 12 -0.95 -38.92 -28.12
C LYS A 12 -1.07 -39.28 -26.64
N TYR A 13 -0.33 -38.58 -25.78
CA TYR A 13 -0.34 -38.83 -24.33
C TYR A 13 -1.66 -38.43 -23.68
N ALA A 14 -2.24 -37.31 -24.09
CA ALA A 14 -3.56 -36.87 -23.63
C ALA A 14 -4.64 -37.94 -23.87
N ASN A 15 -4.68 -38.52 -25.06
CA ASN A 15 -5.64 -39.58 -25.39
C ASN A 15 -5.42 -40.88 -24.59
N LEU A 16 -4.18 -41.21 -24.23
CA LEU A 16 -3.87 -42.38 -23.40
C LEU A 16 -4.31 -42.15 -21.95
N LEU A 17 -4.05 -40.97 -21.38
CA LEU A 17 -4.48 -40.59 -20.04
C LEU A 17 -6.02 -40.58 -19.91
N ILE A 18 -6.71 -40.05 -20.92
CA ILE A 18 -8.19 -40.03 -20.96
C ILE A 18 -8.78 -41.44 -20.96
N LYS A 19 -8.19 -42.39 -21.71
CA LYS A 19 -8.62 -43.80 -21.70
C LYS A 19 -8.48 -44.45 -20.32
N GLU A 20 -7.54 -43.97 -19.53
CA GLU A 20 -7.28 -44.42 -18.16
C GLU A 20 -8.10 -43.67 -17.10
N GLY A 21 -8.99 -42.77 -17.52
CA GLY A 21 -9.89 -42.02 -16.64
C GLY A 21 -9.36 -40.66 -16.20
N TYR A 22 -8.21 -40.21 -16.71
CA TYR A 22 -7.62 -38.90 -16.40
C TYR A 22 -7.94 -37.92 -17.53
N SER A 23 -8.99 -37.13 -17.35
CA SER A 23 -9.52 -36.23 -18.37
C SER A 23 -9.17 -34.76 -18.14
N GLN A 24 -8.88 -34.41 -16.89
CA GLN A 24 -8.46 -33.10 -16.43
C GLN A 24 -7.03 -33.19 -15.89
N ILE A 25 -6.26 -32.10 -16.01
CA ILE A 25 -4.89 -32.06 -15.49
C ILE A 25 -4.86 -32.26 -13.98
N GLU A 26 -5.90 -31.78 -13.30
CA GLU A 26 -6.11 -31.92 -11.86
C GLU A 26 -6.31 -33.39 -11.44
N ASP A 27 -6.72 -34.28 -12.34
CA ASP A 27 -6.85 -35.71 -12.05
C ASP A 27 -5.49 -36.37 -11.77
N LEU A 28 -4.38 -35.74 -12.18
CA LEU A 28 -3.02 -36.21 -11.93
C LEU A 28 -2.48 -35.75 -10.56
N LEU A 29 -3.18 -34.85 -9.86
CA LEU A 29 -2.81 -34.41 -8.52
C LEU A 29 -2.87 -35.57 -7.53
N ASN A 30 -1.89 -35.64 -6.62
CA ASN A 30 -1.81 -36.64 -5.55
C ASN A 30 -1.61 -38.10 -6.00
N LEU A 31 -1.27 -38.37 -7.27
CA LEU A 31 -0.80 -39.71 -7.66
C LEU A 31 0.49 -40.04 -6.92
N THR A 32 0.46 -41.13 -6.15
CA THR A 32 1.66 -41.67 -5.51
C THR A 32 2.64 -42.23 -6.55
N LYS A 33 3.92 -42.37 -6.19
CA LYS A 33 4.94 -43.02 -7.04
C LYS A 33 4.51 -44.40 -7.56
N SER A 34 3.78 -45.16 -6.75
CA SER A 34 3.23 -46.47 -7.15
C SER A 34 2.12 -46.34 -8.20
N GLN A 35 1.19 -45.39 -8.01
CA GLN A 35 0.13 -45.11 -8.98
C GLN A 35 0.69 -44.58 -10.30
N MET A 36 1.67 -43.65 -10.26
CA MET A 36 2.36 -43.17 -11.46
C MET A 36 3.09 -44.30 -12.20
N SER A 37 3.77 -45.20 -11.48
CA SER A 37 4.43 -46.37 -12.10
C SER A 37 3.44 -47.32 -12.76
N LYS A 38 2.29 -47.58 -12.13
CA LYS A 38 1.20 -48.38 -12.71
C LYS A 38 0.62 -47.72 -13.97
N LEU A 39 0.38 -46.41 -13.91
CA LEU A 39 -0.11 -45.62 -15.04
C LEU A 39 0.89 -45.63 -16.20
N ALA A 40 2.18 -45.46 -15.92
CA ALA A 40 3.26 -45.55 -16.90
C ALA A 40 3.29 -46.91 -17.60
N LYS A 41 3.20 -48.02 -16.84
CA LYS A 41 3.15 -49.37 -17.41
C LYS A 41 1.93 -49.61 -18.29
N LYS A 42 0.77 -49.07 -17.89
CA LYS A 42 -0.50 -49.29 -18.60
C LYS A 42 -0.64 -48.44 -19.86
N THR A 43 -0.13 -47.20 -19.83
CA THR A 43 -0.21 -46.26 -20.96
C THR A 43 1.00 -46.30 -21.88
N GLY A 44 2.14 -46.80 -21.41
CA GLY A 44 3.44 -46.69 -22.09
C GLY A 44 4.04 -45.28 -22.05
N ILE A 45 3.48 -44.36 -21.26
CA ILE A 45 4.04 -43.02 -21.07
C ILE A 45 5.25 -43.13 -20.13
N PRO A 46 6.41 -42.52 -20.46
CA PRO A 46 7.56 -42.53 -19.56
C PRO A 46 7.20 -41.96 -18.18
N ILE A 47 7.62 -42.63 -17.10
CA ILE A 47 7.28 -42.20 -15.73
C ILE A 47 7.67 -40.75 -15.45
N LYS A 48 8.82 -40.29 -15.98
CA LYS A 48 9.26 -38.90 -15.88
C LYS A 48 8.29 -37.91 -16.51
N MET A 49 7.63 -38.28 -17.61
CA MET A 49 6.64 -37.40 -18.23
C MET A 49 5.38 -37.30 -17.36
N ILE A 50 4.97 -38.40 -16.72
CA ILE A 50 3.83 -38.38 -15.78
C ILE A 50 4.16 -37.53 -14.56
N ASP A 51 5.38 -37.65 -14.04
CA ASP A 51 5.92 -36.83 -12.94
C ASP A 51 5.85 -35.35 -13.30
N THR A 52 6.38 -34.97 -14.48
CA THR A 52 6.27 -33.59 -14.99
C THR A 52 4.82 -33.14 -15.15
N PHE A 53 3.90 -33.99 -15.64
CA PHE A 53 2.50 -33.60 -15.75
C PHE A 53 1.85 -33.36 -14.38
N GLN A 54 2.25 -34.11 -13.35
CA GLN A 54 1.83 -33.87 -11.98
C GLN A 54 2.43 -32.58 -11.40
N GLU A 55 3.70 -32.28 -11.66
CA GLU A 55 4.36 -31.02 -11.26
C GLU A 55 3.64 -29.80 -11.88
N LEU A 56 3.31 -29.87 -13.17
CA LEU A 56 2.52 -28.85 -13.84
C LEU A 56 1.13 -28.72 -13.22
N ALA A 57 0.47 -29.86 -12.94
CA ALA A 57 -0.83 -29.87 -12.27
C ALA A 57 -0.77 -29.18 -10.90
N ASP A 58 0.30 -29.39 -10.14
CA ASP A 58 0.51 -28.77 -8.83
C ASP A 58 0.67 -27.26 -8.96
N LEU A 59 1.57 -26.79 -9.83
CA LEU A 59 1.79 -25.35 -10.05
C LEU A 59 0.53 -24.62 -10.55
N MET A 60 -0.26 -25.26 -11.41
CA MET A 60 -1.51 -24.71 -11.95
C MET A 60 -2.64 -24.61 -10.91
N ARG A 61 -2.41 -25.03 -9.65
CA ARG A 61 -3.31 -24.74 -8.53
C ARG A 61 -3.29 -23.26 -8.12
N ILE A 62 -2.24 -22.53 -8.49
CA ILE A 62 -2.11 -21.10 -8.22
C ILE A 62 -2.88 -20.33 -9.30
N ASP A 63 -3.81 -19.48 -8.86
CA ASP A 63 -4.64 -18.69 -9.77
C ASP A 63 -3.74 -17.70 -10.53
N GLY A 64 -3.78 -17.76 -11.86
CA GLY A 64 -2.94 -16.96 -12.76
C GLY A 64 -1.80 -17.73 -13.42
N ILE A 65 -1.50 -18.95 -12.94
CA ILE A 65 -0.53 -19.84 -13.57
C ILE A 65 -1.25 -20.77 -14.56
N GLY A 66 -1.09 -20.47 -15.86
CA GLY A 66 -1.49 -21.35 -16.95
C GLY A 66 -0.45 -22.43 -17.26
N ASP A 67 -0.73 -23.28 -18.24
CA ASP A 67 0.15 -24.34 -18.70
C ASP A 67 1.52 -23.83 -19.19
N GLU A 68 1.54 -22.74 -19.96
CA GLU A 68 2.77 -22.15 -20.47
C GLU A 68 3.68 -21.65 -19.34
N ILE A 69 3.10 -20.94 -18.35
CA ILE A 69 3.84 -20.43 -17.18
C ILE A 69 4.31 -21.59 -16.29
N ALA A 70 3.44 -22.57 -16.02
CA ALA A 70 3.80 -23.75 -15.23
C ALA A 70 4.98 -24.49 -15.87
N ASN A 71 4.98 -24.64 -17.20
CA ASN A 71 6.07 -25.26 -17.93
C ASN A 71 7.37 -24.46 -17.81
N VAL A 72 7.31 -23.12 -17.93
CA VAL A 72 8.50 -22.28 -17.73
C VAL A 72 9.04 -22.39 -16.31
N LEU A 73 8.18 -22.30 -15.29
CA LEU A 73 8.55 -22.46 -13.88
C LEU A 73 9.23 -23.80 -13.63
N ASN A 74 8.65 -24.90 -14.14
CA ASN A 74 9.23 -26.23 -14.06
C ASN A 74 10.62 -26.28 -14.71
N LYS A 75 10.79 -25.70 -15.91
CA LYS A 75 12.08 -25.66 -16.62
C LYS A 75 13.16 -24.84 -15.92
N ILE A 76 12.79 -23.82 -15.13
CA ILE A 76 13.74 -23.06 -14.30
C ILE A 76 13.95 -23.68 -12.91
N GLY A 77 13.42 -24.88 -12.67
CA GLY A 77 13.64 -25.65 -11.45
C GLY A 77 12.69 -25.33 -10.31
N ILE A 78 11.49 -24.81 -10.62
CA ILE A 78 10.39 -24.64 -9.68
C ILE A 78 9.34 -25.69 -10.06
N ASP A 79 9.39 -26.85 -9.41
CA ASP A 79 8.62 -28.05 -9.79
C ASP A 79 7.34 -28.28 -8.97
N SER A 80 7.13 -27.49 -7.91
CA SER A 80 5.98 -27.65 -7.03
C SER A 80 5.54 -26.33 -6.40
N VAL A 81 4.31 -26.28 -5.91
CA VAL A 81 3.78 -25.16 -5.12
C VAL A 81 4.65 -24.93 -3.88
N LYS A 82 5.12 -26.02 -3.25
CA LYS A 82 5.99 -25.94 -2.08
C LYS A 82 7.32 -25.27 -2.41
N GLU A 83 7.94 -25.67 -3.52
CA GLU A 83 9.18 -25.06 -3.97
C GLU A 83 8.98 -23.59 -4.34
N PHE A 84 7.85 -23.26 -4.98
CA PHE A 84 7.56 -21.89 -5.39
C PHE A 84 7.35 -20.94 -4.19
N ALA A 85 6.69 -21.41 -3.13
CA ALA A 85 6.45 -20.64 -1.91
C ALA A 85 7.72 -20.12 -1.21
N GLN A 86 8.88 -20.69 -1.53
CA GLN A 86 10.18 -20.34 -0.94
C GLN A 86 11.04 -19.45 -1.84
N ARG A 87 10.55 -19.09 -3.03
CA ARG A 87 11.33 -18.33 -4.01
C ARG A 87 11.23 -16.82 -3.77
N ASN A 88 12.23 -16.10 -4.27
CA ASN A 88 12.23 -14.65 -4.34
C ASN A 88 11.66 -14.19 -5.69
N ALA A 89 10.66 -13.32 -5.69
CA ALA A 89 9.95 -12.89 -6.89
C ALA A 89 10.87 -12.23 -7.95
N LYS A 90 11.83 -11.40 -7.52
CA LYS A 90 12.75 -10.70 -8.43
C LYS A 90 13.66 -11.68 -9.14
N ASN A 91 14.29 -12.58 -8.38
CA ASN A 91 15.19 -13.60 -8.94
C ASN A 91 14.43 -14.56 -9.86
N THR A 92 13.20 -14.94 -9.49
CA THR A 92 12.36 -15.80 -10.33
C THR A 92 12.02 -15.10 -11.64
N LEU A 93 11.65 -13.82 -11.61
CA LEU A 93 11.33 -13.04 -12.80
C LEU A 93 12.54 -12.91 -13.75
N GLU A 94 13.74 -12.70 -13.20
CA GLU A 94 14.98 -12.67 -13.99
C GLU A 94 15.24 -14.02 -14.67
N ARG A 95 15.09 -15.13 -13.94
CA ARG A 95 15.26 -16.49 -14.50
C ARG A 95 14.20 -16.84 -15.54
N ILE A 96 12.96 -16.38 -15.38
CA ILE A 96 11.90 -16.52 -16.40
C ILE A 96 12.32 -15.81 -17.69
N LYS A 97 12.78 -14.56 -17.59
CA LYS A 97 13.20 -13.75 -18.74
C LYS A 97 14.45 -14.31 -19.44
N GLU A 98 15.37 -14.89 -18.67
CA GLU A 98 16.57 -15.56 -19.20
C GLU A 98 16.18 -16.82 -19.98
N PHE A 99 15.28 -17.64 -19.43
CA PHE A 99 14.85 -18.89 -20.07
C PHE A 99 14.01 -18.66 -21.32
N LYS A 100 13.07 -17.71 -21.29
CA LYS A 100 12.16 -17.43 -22.40
C LYS A 100 11.94 -15.93 -22.50
N LYS A 101 12.25 -15.34 -23.66
CA LYS A 101 12.14 -13.87 -23.87
C LYS A 101 10.70 -13.41 -24.09
N GLU A 102 9.88 -14.25 -24.70
CA GLU A 102 8.48 -13.98 -25.01
C GLU A 102 7.62 -15.21 -24.74
N LEU A 103 6.48 -15.00 -24.09
CA LEU A 103 5.44 -16.01 -23.90
C LEU A 103 4.32 -15.74 -24.91
N ALA A 104 3.56 -16.78 -25.28
CA ALA A 104 2.34 -16.59 -26.07
C ALA A 104 1.31 -15.75 -25.29
N GLY A 105 1.34 -15.85 -23.96
CA GLY A 105 0.66 -14.94 -23.03
C GLY A 105 1.47 -13.69 -22.64
N LYS A 106 0.92 -12.92 -21.69
CA LYS A 106 1.64 -11.77 -21.10
C LYS A 106 2.78 -12.28 -20.22
N MET A 107 3.98 -11.73 -20.39
CA MET A 107 5.08 -11.95 -19.44
C MET A 107 4.65 -11.56 -18.03
N PRO A 108 4.89 -12.40 -17.01
CA PRO A 108 4.53 -12.06 -15.65
C PRO A 108 5.37 -10.86 -15.17
N THR A 109 4.73 -10.06 -14.35
CA THR A 109 5.31 -8.91 -13.67
C THR A 109 5.82 -9.32 -12.29
N LEU A 110 6.60 -8.45 -11.63
CA LEU A 110 7.04 -8.70 -10.27
C LEU A 110 5.85 -8.89 -9.31
N ASN A 111 4.74 -8.19 -9.56
CA ASN A 111 3.49 -8.32 -8.81
C ASN A 111 2.83 -9.69 -9.03
N ASP A 112 2.79 -10.19 -10.28
CA ASP A 112 2.27 -11.53 -10.57
C ASP A 112 3.08 -12.60 -9.81
N LEU A 113 4.40 -12.46 -9.77
CA LEU A 113 5.27 -13.39 -9.02
C LEU A 113 5.04 -13.31 -7.51
N ASN A 114 4.93 -12.11 -6.95
CA ASN A 114 4.67 -11.91 -5.52
C ASN A 114 3.31 -12.52 -5.11
N ASP A 115 2.27 -12.30 -5.92
CA ASP A 115 0.95 -12.90 -5.70
C ASP A 115 1.00 -14.43 -5.79
N TRP A 116 1.66 -14.97 -6.81
CA TRP A 116 1.80 -16.42 -6.97
C TRP A 116 2.58 -17.06 -5.82
N ILE A 117 3.65 -16.42 -5.33
CA ILE A 117 4.41 -16.87 -4.16
C ILE A 117 3.51 -16.84 -2.92
N GLN A 118 2.73 -15.79 -2.71
CA GLN A 118 1.81 -15.69 -1.58
C GLN A 118 0.72 -16.78 -1.63
N GLN A 119 0.12 -17.01 -2.80
CA GLN A 119 -0.83 -18.09 -3.02
C GLN A 119 -0.18 -19.46 -2.76
N ALA A 120 1.06 -19.65 -3.20
CA ALA A 120 1.81 -20.88 -2.95
C ALA A 120 2.07 -21.10 -1.45
N THR A 121 2.46 -20.06 -0.72
CA THR A 121 2.60 -20.10 0.75
C THR A 121 1.28 -20.45 1.43
N ALA A 122 0.16 -19.86 0.99
CA ALA A 122 -1.15 -20.18 1.55
C ALA A 122 -1.56 -21.65 1.30
N LEU A 123 -1.30 -22.17 0.09
CA LEU A 123 -1.57 -23.56 -0.27
C LEU A 123 -0.70 -24.56 0.52
N THR A 124 0.53 -24.19 0.91
CA THR A 124 1.40 -25.04 1.75
C THR A 124 0.98 -25.03 3.22
N LEU A 125 0.48 -23.91 3.73
CA LEU A 125 0.00 -23.76 5.11
C LEU A 125 -1.41 -24.32 5.35
N GLY A 126 -2.07 -24.86 4.32
CA GLY A 126 -3.44 -25.39 4.42
C GLY A 126 -4.51 -24.31 4.63
N THR A 127 -4.14 -23.04 4.51
CA THR A 127 -5.05 -21.89 4.58
C THR A 127 -5.59 -21.61 3.19
N THR A 128 -6.90 -21.76 2.97
CA THR A 128 -7.50 -21.55 1.65
C THR A 128 -7.63 -20.06 1.34
N PRO A 129 -7.04 -19.52 0.25
CA PRO A 129 -7.39 -18.19 -0.23
C PRO A 129 -8.83 -18.20 -0.76
N LYS A 130 -9.65 -17.23 -0.36
CA LYS A 130 -11.01 -17.07 -0.90
C LYS A 130 -10.93 -16.55 -2.35
N LYS A 131 -11.39 -17.36 -3.31
CA LYS A 131 -11.44 -17.01 -4.75
C LYS A 131 -12.20 -15.70 -5.03
N LYS A 132 -11.53 -14.74 -5.69
CA LYS A 132 -12.17 -13.68 -6.49
C LYS A 132 -12.71 -14.34 -7.78
N LYS A 133 -14.02 -14.26 -8.03
CA LYS A 133 -14.60 -14.64 -9.34
C LYS A 133 -14.31 -13.54 -10.36
N SER A 134 -13.69 -13.90 -11.47
CA SER A 134 -13.48 -13.05 -12.63
C SER A 134 -14.81 -12.70 -13.31
N ALA A 135 -15.18 -11.41 -13.29
CA ALA A 135 -16.33 -10.90 -14.03
C ALA A 135 -15.91 -10.54 -15.46
N LYS A 136 -16.57 -11.15 -16.45
CA LYS A 136 -16.51 -10.74 -17.86
C LYS A 136 -16.90 -9.26 -17.98
N LYS A 137 -16.03 -8.49 -18.64
CA LYS A 137 -16.25 -7.10 -19.07
C LYS A 137 -17.65 -6.90 -19.68
N LYS A 138 -18.45 -6.07 -19.02
CA LYS A 138 -19.52 -5.24 -19.60
C LYS A 138 -19.40 -3.86 -18.96
N PRO A 139 -19.64 -2.76 -19.69
CA PRO A 139 -19.45 -1.42 -19.15
C PRO A 139 -20.57 -1.16 -18.14
N SER A 140 -20.30 -1.39 -16.85
CA SER A 140 -21.28 -1.13 -15.80
C SER A 140 -21.11 0.30 -15.32
N LYS A 141 -22.16 1.10 -15.54
CA LYS A 141 -22.44 2.34 -14.79
C LYS A 141 -22.15 2.12 -13.29
N LYS A 142 -21.46 3.09 -12.68
CA LYS A 142 -21.21 3.17 -11.23
C LYS A 142 -22.49 2.89 -10.44
N PRO A 143 -22.47 2.01 -9.43
CA PRO A 143 -23.49 2.04 -8.38
C PRO A 143 -22.98 2.97 -7.28
N GLU A 144 -23.36 4.24 -7.37
CA GLU A 144 -23.54 5.06 -6.17
C GLU A 144 -24.84 4.52 -5.53
N GLY A 145 -24.77 3.92 -4.33
CA GLY A 145 -25.94 3.22 -3.77
C GLY A 145 -25.89 2.88 -2.27
N ASP A 146 -24.90 2.12 -1.78
CA ASP A 146 -24.95 1.59 -0.40
C ASP A 146 -23.84 2.11 0.55
N TYR A 147 -22.78 2.75 0.03
CA TYR A 147 -21.58 3.11 0.81
C TYR A 147 -21.11 4.55 0.56
N GLY A 148 -22.02 5.51 0.75
CA GLY A 148 -21.78 6.96 0.62
C GLY A 148 -21.27 7.64 1.90
N PRO A 149 -21.27 8.98 1.93
CA PRO A 149 -20.81 9.77 3.08
C PRO A 149 -21.43 9.35 4.40
N ASP A 150 -22.75 9.09 4.42
CA ASP A 150 -23.48 8.69 5.63
C ASP A 150 -22.96 7.38 6.21
N TYR A 151 -22.66 6.39 5.36
CA TYR A 151 -22.10 5.13 5.83
C TYR A 151 -20.71 5.36 6.43
N TRP A 152 -19.81 6.06 5.72
CA TRP A 152 -18.42 6.20 6.16
C TRP A 152 -18.25 7.11 7.37
N ASN A 153 -19.06 8.17 7.47
CA ASN A 153 -19.06 9.07 8.61
C ASN A 153 -19.63 8.42 9.88
N ASN A 154 -20.51 7.43 9.75
CA ASN A 154 -21.17 6.76 10.87
C ASN A 154 -20.72 5.30 11.07
N LYS A 155 -19.76 4.80 10.27
CA LYS A 155 -19.20 3.44 10.41
C LYS A 155 -18.51 3.23 11.75
N TYR A 156 -17.95 4.29 12.32
CA TYR A 156 -17.26 4.29 13.61
C TYR A 156 -17.94 5.28 14.56
N PRO A 157 -17.91 5.06 15.88
CA PRO A 157 -18.43 6.01 16.86
C PRO A 157 -17.71 7.36 16.74
N LYS A 158 -18.48 8.45 16.68
CA LYS A 158 -17.93 9.80 16.73
C LYS A 158 -17.61 10.14 18.19
N ALA A 159 -16.47 10.77 18.41
CA ALA A 159 -16.01 11.18 19.74
C ALA A 159 -15.27 12.52 19.61
N PRO A 160 -15.51 13.51 20.50
CA PRO A 160 -14.67 14.69 20.55
C PRO A 160 -13.26 14.29 20.97
N ILE A 161 -12.26 14.71 20.20
CA ILE A 161 -10.85 14.46 20.52
C ILE A 161 -10.19 15.80 20.77
N ILE A 162 -9.82 16.03 22.03
CA ILE A 162 -9.09 17.20 22.47
C ILE A 162 -7.67 16.74 22.77
N TYR A 163 -6.69 17.40 22.15
CA TYR A 163 -5.28 17.09 22.33
C TYR A 163 -4.52 18.34 22.74
N THR A 164 -3.57 18.19 23.67
CA THR A 164 -2.66 19.25 24.13
C THR A 164 -1.53 19.43 23.10
N ALA A 165 -1.94 19.70 21.87
CA ALA A 165 -1.13 19.66 20.64
C ALA A 165 -0.30 20.92 20.39
N ARG A 166 -0.48 21.99 21.16
CA ARG A 166 0.00 23.32 20.76
C ARG A 166 0.42 24.16 21.94
N ALA A 167 1.34 25.09 21.72
CA ALA A 167 1.72 26.12 22.69
C ALA A 167 1.34 27.53 22.21
N LEU A 168 0.87 28.39 23.12
CA LEU A 168 0.66 29.81 22.83
C LEU A 168 2.00 30.54 22.81
N ARG A 169 2.38 31.07 21.63
CA ARG A 169 3.60 31.90 21.51
C ARG A 169 3.34 33.28 22.13
N GLY A 170 4.01 33.57 23.24
CA GLY A 170 3.81 34.81 24.02
C GLY A 170 4.70 34.88 25.24
N LYS A 171 4.34 35.73 26.24
CA LYS A 171 5.09 35.86 27.50
C LYS A 171 5.21 34.54 28.27
N ASP A 172 4.26 33.63 28.09
CA ASP A 172 4.22 32.28 28.64
C ASP A 172 4.53 31.25 27.54
N TYR A 173 5.75 31.31 27.00
CA TYR A 173 6.21 30.59 25.79
C TYR A 173 5.95 29.06 25.82
N TYR A 174 5.75 28.49 27.00
CA TYR A 174 5.60 27.05 27.23
C TYR A 174 4.17 26.61 27.59
N LYS A 175 3.20 27.53 27.62
CA LYS A 175 1.84 27.15 27.99
C LYS A 175 1.19 26.40 26.83
N GLN A 176 1.15 25.07 26.96
CA GLN A 176 0.40 24.23 26.07
C GLN A 176 -1.11 24.44 26.24
N ILE A 177 -1.86 24.28 25.16
CA ILE A 177 -3.30 24.45 25.11
C ILE A 177 -3.98 23.24 24.49
N ASP A 178 -5.15 22.96 25.02
CA ASP A 178 -6.06 21.95 24.51
C ASP A 178 -6.74 22.46 23.24
N THR A 179 -6.66 21.66 22.18
CA THR A 179 -7.24 21.98 20.88
C THR A 179 -8.09 20.81 20.39
N ASP A 180 -9.26 21.11 19.81
CA ASP A 180 -10.02 20.11 19.05
C ASP A 180 -9.21 19.75 17.79
N VAL A 181 -8.82 18.49 17.67
CA VAL A 181 -7.92 18.00 16.60
C VAL A 181 -8.44 18.34 15.20
N LYS A 182 -9.75 18.43 15.00
CA LYS A 182 -10.35 18.80 13.70
C LYS A 182 -9.92 20.20 13.25
N SER A 183 -9.58 21.08 14.20
CA SER A 183 -9.14 22.45 13.93
C SER A 183 -7.85 22.51 13.11
N PHE A 184 -7.04 21.44 13.12
CA PHE A 184 -5.78 21.37 12.38
C PHE A 184 -5.98 21.08 10.90
N ILE A 185 -7.06 20.39 10.51
CA ILE A 185 -7.39 20.17 9.10
C ILE A 185 -8.02 21.45 8.54
N LYS A 186 -7.37 22.05 7.54
CA LYS A 186 -7.89 23.25 6.89
C LYS A 186 -8.52 22.90 5.56
N ASN A 187 -9.78 23.26 5.40
CA ASN A 187 -10.45 23.34 4.11
C ASN A 187 -10.54 24.81 3.67
N ASN A 188 -10.75 25.04 2.38
CA ASN A 188 -10.85 26.39 1.78
C ASN A 188 -9.66 27.31 2.10
N ASP A 189 -8.44 26.76 2.10
CA ASP A 189 -7.22 27.50 2.42
C ASP A 189 -6.56 28.03 1.13
N ALA A 190 -6.40 29.36 1.04
CA ALA A 190 -5.86 30.02 -0.14
C ALA A 190 -4.39 29.65 -0.43
N ILE A 191 -3.59 29.41 0.60
CA ILE A 191 -2.19 29.00 0.45
C ILE A 191 -2.15 27.58 -0.13
N LEU A 192 -2.96 26.67 0.41
CA LEU A 192 -3.03 25.31 -0.09
C LEU A 192 -3.56 25.25 -1.54
N TYR A 193 -4.55 26.06 -1.90
CA TYR A 193 -5.00 26.17 -3.29
C TYR A 193 -3.87 26.61 -4.23
N HIS A 194 -3.06 27.59 -3.82
CA HIS A 194 -1.91 28.01 -4.61
C HIS A 194 -0.89 26.89 -4.78
N VAL A 195 -0.57 26.16 -3.71
CA VAL A 195 0.34 24.99 -3.78
C VAL A 195 -0.22 23.90 -4.71
N ILE A 196 -1.50 23.55 -4.58
CA ILE A 196 -2.17 22.54 -5.41
C ILE A 196 -2.11 22.90 -6.89
N ASP A 197 -2.36 24.16 -7.22
CA ASP A 197 -2.28 24.67 -8.59
C ASP A 197 -0.84 24.63 -9.11
N GLN A 198 0.10 25.23 -8.39
CA GLN A 198 1.48 25.37 -8.87
C GLN A 198 2.22 24.04 -8.99
N ALA A 199 2.02 23.13 -8.03
CA ALA A 199 2.59 21.79 -8.08
C ALA A 199 1.71 20.79 -8.87
N GLN A 200 0.59 21.24 -9.44
CA GLN A 200 -0.33 20.44 -10.25
C GLN A 200 -0.79 19.16 -9.52
N LEU A 201 -1.11 19.28 -8.22
CA LEU A 201 -1.39 18.12 -7.36
C LEU A 201 -2.71 17.43 -7.69
N LYS A 202 -3.70 18.19 -8.16
CA LYS A 202 -4.99 17.65 -8.58
C LYS A 202 -4.88 16.93 -9.93
N LYS A 203 -5.33 15.68 -9.98
CA LYS A 203 -5.31 14.81 -11.18
C LYS A 203 -6.71 14.41 -11.62
N GLY A 204 -6.80 13.59 -12.68
CA GLY A 204 -8.06 13.15 -13.28
C GLY A 204 -8.89 12.25 -12.37
N THR A 205 -8.25 11.55 -11.43
CA THR A 205 -8.90 10.71 -10.44
C THR A 205 -8.50 11.09 -9.01
N PHE A 206 -9.33 10.71 -8.03
CA PHE A 206 -8.99 10.91 -6.62
C PHE A 206 -7.78 10.09 -6.18
N ASN A 207 -7.61 8.87 -6.71
CA ASN A 207 -6.43 8.05 -6.43
C ASN A 207 -5.15 8.68 -6.99
N GLU A 208 -5.12 9.12 -8.25
CA GLU A 208 -3.94 9.81 -8.80
C GLU A 208 -3.64 11.12 -8.06
N THR A 209 -4.69 11.85 -7.65
CA THR A 209 -4.55 13.06 -6.82
C THR A 209 -3.91 12.70 -5.47
N ALA A 210 -4.40 11.65 -4.81
CA ALA A 210 -3.89 11.20 -3.52
C ALA A 210 -2.43 10.76 -3.59
N LEU A 211 -2.05 10.01 -4.63
CA LEU A 211 -0.67 9.60 -4.87
C LEU A 211 0.23 10.82 -5.10
N THR A 212 -0.21 11.77 -5.94
CA THR A 212 0.57 12.97 -6.26
C THR A 212 0.77 13.84 -5.01
N VAL A 213 -0.25 13.99 -4.17
CA VAL A 213 -0.12 14.71 -2.90
C VAL A 213 0.86 14.01 -1.96
N GLN A 214 0.80 12.69 -1.84
CA GLN A 214 1.75 11.93 -1.01
C GLN A 214 3.19 12.08 -1.53
N ASP A 215 3.43 11.88 -2.84
CA ASP A 215 4.75 12.09 -3.48
C ASP A 215 5.27 13.50 -3.22
N PHE A 216 4.41 14.50 -3.39
CA PHE A 216 4.76 15.90 -3.14
C PHE A 216 5.23 16.13 -1.70
N VAL A 217 4.46 15.70 -0.70
CA VAL A 217 4.82 15.91 0.71
C VAL A 217 6.12 15.17 1.05
N ASN A 218 6.32 13.95 0.55
CA ASN A 218 7.53 13.16 0.79
C ASN A 218 8.79 13.81 0.20
N GLY A 219 8.68 14.44 -0.97
CA GLY A 219 9.81 15.14 -1.60
C GLY A 219 10.07 16.53 -1.00
N PHE A 220 9.02 17.18 -0.51
CA PHE A 220 9.07 18.56 -0.01
C PHE A 220 9.46 18.66 1.47
N PHE A 221 8.88 17.80 2.31
CA PHE A 221 8.83 17.99 3.76
C PHE A 221 9.97 17.25 4.44
N LYS A 222 10.66 17.92 5.37
CA LYS A 222 11.81 17.33 6.08
C LYS A 222 11.44 17.00 7.52
N TYR A 223 11.69 15.75 7.90
CA TYR A 223 11.41 15.28 9.25
C TYR A 223 12.28 16.00 10.29
N LYS A 224 11.63 16.65 11.26
CA LYS A 224 12.29 17.32 12.37
C LYS A 224 11.36 17.38 13.57
N TYR A 225 11.84 16.89 14.71
CA TYR A 225 11.06 16.86 15.96
C TYR A 225 10.68 18.26 16.44
N ASP A 226 9.50 18.41 17.04
CA ASP A 226 9.01 19.67 17.61
C ASP A 226 9.95 20.32 18.63
N GLU A 227 10.62 19.50 19.42
CA GLU A 227 11.58 19.97 20.42
C GLU A 227 12.78 20.68 19.76
N GLU A 228 13.03 20.44 18.48
CA GLU A 228 14.07 21.11 17.69
C GLU A 228 13.54 22.30 16.85
N THR A 229 12.22 22.43 16.66
CA THR A 229 11.60 23.45 15.78
C THR A 229 10.81 24.50 16.55
N ALA A 230 10.17 24.10 17.64
CA ALA A 230 9.23 24.90 18.42
C ALA A 230 9.65 25.09 19.89
N ASP A 231 10.69 24.39 20.37
CA ASP A 231 11.14 24.41 21.78
C ASP A 231 10.00 24.07 22.76
N CYS A 232 9.15 23.12 22.34
CA CYS A 232 8.12 22.53 23.18
C CYS A 232 7.94 21.04 22.86
N PRO A 233 7.46 20.23 23.82
CA PRO A 233 7.36 18.77 23.66
C PRO A 233 6.43 18.32 22.53
N GLU A 234 5.44 19.15 22.19
CA GLU A 234 4.42 18.87 21.18
C GLU A 234 3.90 20.20 20.59
N PHE A 235 3.89 20.31 19.26
CA PHE A 235 3.54 21.49 18.47
C PHE A 235 3.00 21.12 17.07
N TRP A 236 1.74 20.70 17.01
CA TRP A 236 1.06 20.45 15.75
C TRP A 236 0.96 21.75 14.95
N GLN A 237 1.57 21.73 13.77
CA GLN A 237 1.52 22.80 12.79
C GLN A 237 0.18 22.78 12.06
N PHE A 238 -0.31 23.97 11.74
CA PHE A 238 -1.32 24.10 10.69
C PHE A 238 -0.68 23.84 9.32
N PRO A 239 -1.43 23.36 8.33
CA PRO A 239 -0.88 22.99 7.03
C PRO A 239 -0.18 24.15 6.31
N PHE A 240 -0.65 25.39 6.49
CA PHE A 240 0.04 26.57 5.94
C PHE A 240 1.36 26.87 6.66
N GLU A 241 1.51 26.49 7.92
CA GLU A 241 2.78 26.59 8.67
C GLU A 241 3.74 25.52 8.15
N SER A 242 3.28 24.27 7.97
CA SER A 242 4.07 23.17 7.39
C SER A 242 4.59 23.50 5.98
N ILE A 243 3.76 24.13 5.14
CA ILE A 243 4.18 24.59 3.80
C ILE A 243 5.26 25.68 3.88
N GLN A 244 5.18 26.60 4.83
CA GLN A 244 6.14 27.70 4.92
C GLN A 244 7.43 27.31 5.66
N SER A 245 7.33 26.40 6.61
CA SER A 245 8.47 25.89 7.38
C SER A 245 9.27 24.86 6.56
N GLY A 246 8.58 24.03 5.78
CA GLY A 246 9.15 22.88 5.06
C GLY A 246 9.66 21.77 6.00
N ILE A 247 9.33 21.85 7.29
CA ILE A 247 9.79 20.95 8.34
C ILE A 247 8.65 20.60 9.30
N GLY A 248 8.69 19.40 9.86
CA GLY A 248 7.78 18.93 10.89
C GLY A 248 7.96 17.45 11.16
N ASP A 249 7.15 16.88 12.02
CA ASP A 249 7.17 15.46 12.38
C ASP A 249 5.85 14.76 12.00
N CYS A 250 5.58 13.60 12.61
CA CYS A 250 4.65 12.63 12.06
C CYS A 250 3.26 13.20 11.76
N GLU A 251 2.68 13.95 12.70
CA GLU A 251 1.37 14.56 12.58
C GLU A 251 1.36 15.72 11.61
N ASP A 252 2.42 16.52 11.53
CA ASP A 252 2.47 17.72 10.71
C ASP A 252 2.30 17.34 9.23
N GLY A 253 3.05 16.33 8.79
CA GLY A 253 2.93 15.83 7.43
C GLY A 253 1.60 15.09 7.21
N ALA A 254 1.06 14.40 8.21
CA ALA A 254 -0.26 13.77 8.10
C ALA A 254 -1.40 14.79 7.94
N ILE A 255 -1.36 15.87 8.73
CA ILE A 255 -2.28 17.02 8.68
C ILE A 255 -2.14 17.75 7.34
N LEU A 256 -0.91 17.94 6.88
CA LEU A 256 -0.63 18.56 5.59
C LEU A 256 -1.19 17.74 4.43
N ILE A 257 -0.93 16.43 4.37
CA ILE A 257 -1.50 15.52 3.36
C ILE A 257 -3.02 15.63 3.40
N ALA A 258 -3.65 15.43 4.56
CA ALA A 258 -5.10 15.44 4.68
C ALA A 258 -5.73 16.76 4.20
N SER A 259 -5.12 17.89 4.57
CA SER A 259 -5.59 19.22 4.16
C SER A 259 -5.41 19.44 2.65
N LEU A 260 -4.27 19.03 2.06
CA LEU A 260 -4.05 19.11 0.61
C LEU A 260 -5.05 18.25 -0.17
N LEU A 261 -5.36 17.03 0.29
CA LEU A 261 -6.35 16.15 -0.36
C LEU A 261 -7.74 16.81 -0.39
N ILE A 262 -8.18 17.36 0.74
CA ILE A 262 -9.49 18.01 0.87
C ILE A 262 -9.56 19.26 -0.03
N ASN A 263 -8.53 20.12 0.00
CA ASN A 263 -8.48 21.29 -0.88
C ASN A 263 -8.31 20.93 -2.36
N ALA A 264 -7.74 19.77 -2.70
CA ALA A 264 -7.69 19.27 -4.08
C ALA A 264 -9.05 18.77 -4.58
N GLY A 265 -10.05 18.71 -3.71
CA GLY A 265 -11.44 18.35 -4.02
C GLY A 265 -11.78 16.89 -3.71
N ILE A 266 -10.95 16.17 -2.94
CA ILE A 266 -11.33 14.87 -2.39
C ILE A 266 -12.31 15.10 -1.24
N PRO A 267 -13.48 14.43 -1.22
CA PRO A 267 -14.46 14.63 -0.15
C PRO A 267 -13.92 14.30 1.24
N SER A 268 -14.27 15.11 2.24
CA SER A 268 -13.81 14.94 3.64
C SER A 268 -14.04 13.54 4.21
N TYR A 269 -15.17 12.88 3.90
CA TYR A 269 -15.45 11.52 4.39
C TYR A 269 -14.47 10.46 3.87
N ARG A 270 -13.66 10.78 2.86
CA ARG A 270 -12.62 9.92 2.31
C ARG A 270 -11.23 10.17 2.88
N VAL A 271 -11.04 11.18 3.73
CA VAL A 271 -9.73 11.57 4.23
C VAL A 271 -9.78 11.62 5.74
N LYS A 272 -8.80 11.03 6.42
CA LYS A 272 -8.65 11.17 7.87
C LYS A 272 -7.17 11.18 8.25
N VAL A 273 -6.84 11.85 9.34
CA VAL A 273 -5.59 11.62 10.08
C VAL A 273 -5.89 10.59 11.16
N ALA A 274 -4.94 9.70 11.41
CA ALA A 274 -4.97 8.67 12.45
C ALA A 274 -3.81 8.90 13.41
N GLY A 275 -4.08 8.77 14.71
CA GLY A 275 -3.06 8.65 15.76
C GLY A 275 -3.12 7.26 16.36
N GLY A 276 -1.96 6.63 16.55
CA GLY A 276 -1.93 5.22 16.95
C GLY A 276 -0.55 4.64 17.22
N GLY A 277 -0.55 3.32 17.46
CA GLY A 277 0.65 2.53 17.69
C GLY A 277 1.13 1.84 16.41
N VAL A 278 2.42 2.00 16.09
CA VAL A 278 3.11 1.31 15.00
C VAL A 278 4.26 0.46 15.56
N LEU A 279 4.81 -0.46 14.75
CA LEU A 279 6.03 -1.16 15.13
C LEU A 279 7.15 -0.13 15.39
N PRO A 280 7.93 -0.27 16.47
CA PRO A 280 8.93 0.72 16.85
C PRO A 280 9.90 1.01 15.72
N ASP A 281 10.18 2.30 15.54
CA ASP A 281 11.21 2.79 14.63
C ASP A 281 12.05 3.84 15.38
N PRO A 282 13.38 3.77 15.35
CA PRO A 282 14.24 4.64 16.16
C PRO A 282 14.15 6.12 15.80
N ILE A 283 13.61 6.47 14.62
CA ILE A 283 13.56 7.84 14.11
C ILE A 283 12.11 8.34 14.07
N PHE A 284 11.18 7.53 13.57
CA PHE A 284 9.82 8.00 13.31
C PHE A 284 8.82 7.56 14.37
N ALA A 285 9.14 6.51 15.15
CA ALA A 285 8.27 6.00 16.20
C ALA A 285 9.08 5.42 17.38
N PRO A 286 9.95 6.21 18.04
CA PRO A 286 10.85 5.70 19.05
C PRO A 286 10.08 5.18 20.27
N SER A 287 10.45 4.01 20.78
CA SER A 287 9.77 3.39 21.91
C SER A 287 10.67 2.45 22.69
N ASP A 288 10.50 2.46 24.01
CA ASP A 288 11.06 1.46 24.93
C ASP A 288 10.11 0.25 25.12
N THR A 289 8.99 0.23 24.40
CA THR A 289 7.94 -0.79 24.48
C THR A 289 7.70 -1.45 23.11
N GLU A 290 6.73 -2.37 23.04
CA GLU A 290 6.43 -3.12 21.81
C GLU A 290 5.87 -2.25 20.67
N LEU A 291 5.39 -1.03 20.95
CA LEU A 291 4.82 -0.11 19.95
C LEU A 291 5.34 1.32 20.15
N GLY A 292 5.57 2.04 19.05
CA GLY A 292 5.83 3.46 19.04
C GLY A 292 4.56 4.26 18.68
N GLY A 293 4.36 5.39 19.35
CA GLY A 293 3.33 6.36 18.97
C GLY A 293 3.70 7.07 17.68
N HIS A 294 2.73 7.18 16.77
CA HIS A 294 2.87 7.75 15.43
C HIS A 294 1.54 8.34 14.93
N ALA A 295 1.62 9.27 13.98
CA ALA A 295 0.47 9.85 13.30
C ALA A 295 0.62 9.76 11.77
N TRP A 296 -0.46 9.43 11.07
CA TRP A 296 -0.44 9.22 9.62
C TRP A 296 -1.77 9.58 8.97
N CYS A 297 -1.75 9.92 7.67
CA CYS A 297 -2.99 10.11 6.91
C CYS A 297 -3.51 8.76 6.40
N ILE A 298 -4.83 8.58 6.38
CA ILE A 298 -5.51 7.48 5.70
C ILE A 298 -6.48 8.04 4.66
N TYR A 299 -6.57 7.34 3.54
CA TYR A 299 -7.39 7.72 2.40
C TYR A 299 -8.29 6.56 1.98
N LEU A 300 -9.57 6.86 1.78
CA LEU A 300 -10.59 5.93 1.31
C LEU A 300 -10.53 5.85 -0.21
N ALA A 301 -9.66 4.98 -0.69
CA ALA A 301 -9.33 4.82 -2.09
C ALA A 301 -10.45 4.14 -2.88
N ASP A 302 -10.57 4.50 -4.16
CA ASP A 302 -11.33 3.71 -5.13
C ASP A 302 -10.62 2.36 -5.32
N ARG A 303 -11.29 1.28 -4.90
CA ARG A 303 -10.80 -0.10 -4.90
C ARG A 303 -11.80 -0.98 -5.63
N PRO A 304 -11.80 -0.95 -6.98
CA PRO A 304 -12.76 -1.71 -7.77
C PRO A 304 -12.64 -3.22 -7.59
N ASP A 305 -11.52 -3.68 -7.06
CA ASP A 305 -11.24 -5.07 -6.73
C ASP A 305 -11.90 -5.53 -5.41
N ILE A 306 -12.48 -4.60 -4.64
CA ILE A 306 -13.16 -4.84 -3.36
C ILE A 306 -14.67 -4.67 -3.54
N LYS A 307 -15.46 -5.56 -2.91
CA LYS A 307 -16.93 -5.59 -3.02
C LYS A 307 -17.62 -4.24 -2.77
N ARG A 308 -17.08 -3.43 -1.84
CA ARG A 308 -17.63 -2.11 -1.48
C ARG A 308 -17.20 -0.98 -2.43
N GLY A 309 -16.27 -1.25 -3.36
CA GLY A 309 -15.69 -0.25 -4.27
C GLY A 309 -14.73 0.75 -3.60
N LEU A 310 -14.71 0.81 -2.26
CA LEU A 310 -13.89 1.71 -1.45
C LEU A 310 -13.25 0.98 -0.29
N GLU A 311 -11.99 1.28 0.00
CA GLU A 311 -11.32 0.81 1.21
C GLU A 311 -10.17 1.74 1.63
N TRP A 312 -9.89 1.77 2.93
CA TRP A 312 -8.85 2.61 3.51
C TRP A 312 -7.45 2.09 3.17
N VAL A 313 -6.60 2.97 2.65
CA VAL A 313 -5.15 2.81 2.51
C VAL A 313 -4.45 3.85 3.36
N ILE A 314 -3.17 3.63 3.63
CA ILE A 314 -2.33 4.57 4.38
C ILE A 314 -1.58 5.47 3.42
N LEU A 315 -1.55 6.76 3.73
CA LEU A 315 -0.73 7.78 3.07
C LEU A 315 0.20 8.38 4.12
N ASP A 316 1.17 7.59 4.53
CA ASP A 316 2.22 8.05 5.44
C ASP A 316 3.26 8.85 4.67
N TRP A 317 3.99 9.71 5.38
CA TRP A 317 4.98 10.60 4.80
C TRP A 317 6.41 10.35 5.31
N CYS A 318 6.57 9.69 6.46
CA CYS A 318 7.87 9.49 7.09
C CYS A 318 8.13 8.04 7.52
N TYR A 319 7.19 7.37 8.19
CA TYR A 319 7.43 6.04 8.78
C TYR A 319 7.53 4.94 7.72
N ALA A 320 6.48 4.78 6.90
CA ALA A 320 6.48 3.84 5.78
C ALA A 320 5.74 4.45 4.57
N PRO A 321 6.36 5.44 3.89
CA PRO A 321 5.63 6.39 3.06
C PRO A 321 5.37 5.97 1.62
N ASP A 322 5.98 4.88 1.15
CA ASP A 322 5.69 4.18 -0.12
C ASP A 322 5.14 5.02 -1.33
N PRO A 323 5.71 6.20 -1.67
CA PRO A 323 5.12 7.13 -2.65
C PRO A 323 5.06 6.57 -4.07
N ASP A 324 5.92 5.60 -4.38
CA ASP A 324 6.02 4.99 -5.71
C ASP A 324 4.97 3.90 -5.93
N VAL A 325 4.22 3.51 -4.89
CA VAL A 325 3.20 2.45 -4.97
C VAL A 325 1.85 3.05 -5.36
N PRO A 326 1.27 2.66 -6.51
CA PRO A 326 -0.07 3.11 -6.88
C PRO A 326 -1.10 2.84 -5.78
N ILE A 327 -2.02 3.77 -5.57
CA ILE A 327 -3.01 3.72 -4.49
C ILE A 327 -3.83 2.41 -4.49
N GLU A 328 -4.17 1.91 -5.67
CA GLU A 328 -4.92 0.67 -5.85
C GLU A 328 -4.14 -0.57 -5.39
N GLU A 329 -2.81 -0.49 -5.44
CA GLU A 329 -1.88 -1.56 -5.07
C GLU A 329 -1.41 -1.44 -3.62
N LYS A 330 -1.57 -0.28 -2.98
CA LYS A 330 -1.21 -0.09 -1.58
C LYS A 330 -1.91 -1.10 -0.67
N PRO A 331 -1.20 -1.68 0.31
CA PRO A 331 -1.82 -2.53 1.32
C PRO A 331 -2.91 -1.79 2.09
N LEU A 332 -3.92 -2.54 2.51
CA LEU A 332 -5.08 -1.97 3.21
C LEU A 332 -4.69 -1.56 4.63
N ALA A 333 -5.19 -0.41 5.08
CA ALA A 333 -4.93 0.09 6.44
C ALA A 333 -5.36 -0.91 7.52
N LYS A 334 -6.50 -1.60 7.31
CA LYS A 334 -7.00 -2.64 8.23
C LYS A 334 -6.09 -3.88 8.35
N ASN A 335 -5.15 -4.07 7.43
CA ASN A 335 -4.16 -5.14 7.47
C ASN A 335 -2.80 -4.64 8.00
N GLY A 336 -2.77 -3.43 8.56
CA GLY A 336 -1.56 -2.79 9.06
C GLY A 336 -0.70 -2.16 7.98
N GLY A 337 -1.26 -1.83 6.81
CA GLY A 337 -0.56 -1.10 5.77
C GLY A 337 0.72 -1.78 5.27
N GLN A 338 1.66 -0.96 4.81
CA GLN A 338 2.96 -1.42 4.33
C GLN A 338 3.69 -2.18 5.44
N GLN A 339 4.17 -3.40 5.12
CA GLN A 339 4.87 -4.31 6.04
C GLN A 339 4.08 -4.71 7.30
N GLY A 340 2.78 -4.41 7.38
CA GLY A 340 2.00 -4.66 8.58
C GLY A 340 2.43 -3.81 9.78
N GLY A 341 3.10 -2.67 9.55
CA GLY A 341 3.70 -1.82 10.59
C GLY A 341 2.68 -1.13 11.50
N TYR A 342 1.46 -0.88 11.03
CA TYR A 342 0.45 -0.12 11.76
C TYR A 342 -0.44 -1.06 12.56
N LYS A 343 -0.35 -1.02 13.90
CA LYS A 343 -0.94 -2.04 14.77
C LYS A 343 -2.24 -1.60 15.42
N GLU A 344 -2.28 -0.35 15.88
CA GLU A 344 -3.39 0.17 16.66
C GLU A 344 -3.78 1.56 16.18
N THR A 345 -5.08 1.85 16.18
CA THR A 345 -5.60 3.19 15.91
C THR A 345 -6.36 3.65 17.14
N TRP A 346 -5.82 4.67 17.83
CA TRP A 346 -6.43 5.22 19.03
C TRP A 346 -7.60 6.13 18.66
N PHE A 347 -7.37 7.01 17.68
CA PHE A 347 -8.38 7.92 17.17
C PHE A 347 -8.11 8.29 15.70
N THR A 348 -9.14 8.79 15.03
CA THR A 348 -9.03 9.39 13.70
C THR A 348 -9.84 10.68 13.62
N PHE A 349 -9.49 11.59 12.73
CA PHE A 349 -10.24 12.83 12.52
C PHE A 349 -10.09 13.39 11.11
N ASN A 350 -11.04 14.22 10.69
CA ASN A 350 -10.96 15.06 9.51
C ASN A 350 -11.43 16.48 9.87
N ASP A 351 -11.76 17.32 8.88
CA ASP A 351 -12.25 18.69 9.11
C ASP A 351 -13.67 18.76 9.70
N GLU A 352 -14.46 17.69 9.63
CA GLU A 352 -15.86 17.66 10.08
C GLU A 352 -16.06 16.90 11.40
N TYR A 353 -15.44 15.73 11.52
CA TYR A 353 -15.68 14.76 12.58
C TYR A 353 -14.39 14.13 13.09
N SER A 354 -14.49 13.59 14.30
CA SER A 354 -13.45 12.80 14.96
C SER A 354 -14.08 11.52 15.51
N TRP A 355 -13.31 10.44 15.54
CA TRP A 355 -13.75 9.09 15.89
C TRP A 355 -12.73 8.39 16.78
N ALA A 356 -13.21 7.64 17.77
CA ALA A 356 -12.39 6.76 18.62
C ALA A 356 -13.22 5.53 19.02
N ILE A 357 -12.54 4.41 19.29
CA ILE A 357 -13.20 3.16 19.69
C ILE A 357 -13.51 3.15 21.19
N ASP A 358 -12.68 3.81 22.01
CA ASP A 358 -12.88 3.94 23.46
C ASP A 358 -12.64 5.39 23.93
N LEU A 359 -13.50 5.90 24.82
CA LEU A 359 -13.56 7.32 25.26
C LEU A 359 -12.67 7.61 26.48
N THR A 360 -12.01 6.60 27.04
CA THR A 360 -11.18 6.77 28.23
C THR A 360 -9.89 7.46 27.86
N GLN A 361 -9.88 8.80 27.97
CA GLN A 361 -8.72 9.69 28.04
C GLN A 361 -7.44 9.13 27.42
N ILE A 362 -7.05 9.63 26.24
CA ILE A 362 -5.71 9.39 25.70
C ILE A 362 -4.72 9.73 26.84
N PRO A 363 -4.00 8.74 27.40
CA PRO A 363 -3.13 9.01 28.53
C PRO A 363 -2.06 9.98 28.05
N THR A 364 -2.04 11.15 28.68
CA THR A 364 -0.94 12.11 28.80
C THR A 364 0.20 11.96 27.79
N GLY A 365 0.41 13.03 27.01
CA GLY A 365 1.48 13.19 26.03
C GLY A 365 2.82 12.63 26.47
N ARG A 366 3.58 12.12 25.49
CA ARG A 366 4.96 11.67 25.66
C ARG A 366 5.72 12.76 26.43
N ILE A 367 6.04 12.47 27.69
CA ILE A 367 7.00 13.26 28.46
C ILE A 367 8.36 12.90 27.86
N SER A 368 8.85 13.75 26.95
CA SER A 368 10.25 13.74 26.54
C SER A 368 11.11 14.00 27.78
N ASN A 369 11.78 12.96 28.26
CA ASN A 369 12.74 13.07 29.34
C ASN A 369 14.01 13.73 28.80
N ASN A 370 14.43 14.82 29.46
CA ASN A 370 15.65 15.60 29.30
C ASN A 370 15.73 16.55 28.11
N ARG A 371 15.16 17.76 28.15
CA ARG A 371 15.61 18.83 27.22
C ARG A 371 15.72 20.21 27.86
N THR A 372 16.97 20.70 27.91
CA THR A 372 17.34 22.11 27.78
C THR A 372 17.97 22.23 26.40
N THR A 373 17.51 23.08 25.47
CA THR A 373 18.38 23.84 24.53
C THR A 373 17.63 24.74 23.53
N LYS A 374 18.41 25.44 22.70
CA LYS A 374 18.23 26.77 22.11
C LYS A 374 17.50 26.78 20.76
N LYS A 375 16.94 27.96 20.49
CA LYS A 375 16.26 28.46 19.28
C LYS A 375 17.18 28.54 18.05
N ASP A 376 16.80 27.87 16.96
CA ASP A 376 17.27 28.17 15.59
C ASP A 376 16.10 28.72 14.75
N GLU A 377 16.34 29.83 14.05
CA GLU A 377 15.35 30.46 13.17
C GLU A 377 15.22 29.68 11.86
N ILE A 378 14.10 28.96 11.67
CA ILE A 378 13.74 28.38 10.38
C ILE A 378 12.41 28.97 9.91
N MET A 379 12.48 29.96 9.02
CA MET A 379 11.37 30.33 8.13
C MET A 379 11.91 30.43 6.71
N ILE A 380 11.44 29.55 5.82
CA ILE A 380 11.76 29.60 4.39
C ILE A 380 10.78 30.58 3.74
N LYS A 381 11.28 31.50 2.88
CA LYS A 381 10.40 32.46 2.18
C LYS A 381 9.64 31.74 1.05
N MET A 382 8.38 32.13 0.83
CA MET A 382 7.52 31.56 -0.21
C MET A 382 8.17 31.59 -1.61
N ASP A 383 8.91 32.64 -1.94
CA ASP A 383 9.64 32.75 -3.21
C ASP A 383 10.73 31.68 -3.38
N ASP A 384 11.32 31.19 -2.29
CA ASP A 384 12.36 30.15 -2.32
C ASP A 384 11.71 28.77 -2.45
N LEU A 385 10.55 28.58 -1.83
CA LEU A 385 9.68 27.40 -1.99
C LEU A 385 9.32 27.18 -3.47
N MET A 386 8.84 28.25 -4.11
CA MET A 386 8.39 28.25 -5.50
C MET A 386 9.54 27.95 -6.48
N ARG A 387 10.75 28.44 -6.18
CA ARG A 387 11.95 28.13 -6.97
C ARG A 387 12.36 26.66 -6.87
N ASN A 388 12.26 26.06 -5.68
CA ASN A 388 12.59 24.65 -5.50
C ASN A 388 11.63 23.74 -6.29
N PHE A 389 10.32 24.02 -6.25
CA PHE A 389 9.35 23.27 -7.06
C PHE A 389 9.59 23.40 -8.56
N ALA A 390 9.93 24.59 -9.06
CA ALA A 390 10.26 24.80 -10.45
C ALA A 390 11.52 24.02 -10.88
N LYS A 391 12.52 23.93 -9.99
CA LYS A 391 13.77 23.20 -10.24
C LYS A 391 13.55 21.68 -10.39
N ASP A 392 12.69 21.09 -9.56
CA ASP A 392 12.37 19.67 -9.64
C ASP A 392 11.53 19.32 -10.87
N GLN A 393 10.59 20.19 -11.26
CA GLN A 393 9.85 20.06 -12.51
C GLN A 393 10.78 20.12 -13.73
N LEU A 394 11.74 21.05 -13.72
CA LEU A 394 12.77 21.14 -14.75
C LEU A 394 13.59 19.84 -14.78
N ALA A 395 14.09 19.35 -13.65
CA ALA A 395 14.88 18.11 -13.59
C ALA A 395 14.16 16.91 -14.21
N ARG A 396 12.88 16.70 -13.87
CA ARG A 396 12.03 15.64 -14.45
C ARG A 396 11.83 15.82 -15.97
N VAL A 397 11.77 17.05 -16.47
CA VAL A 397 11.68 17.36 -17.91
C VAL A 397 13.02 17.07 -18.61
N PHE A 398 14.15 17.50 -18.03
CA PHE A 398 15.49 17.26 -18.57
C PHE A 398 15.78 15.75 -18.68
N GLU A 399 15.42 14.97 -17.66
CA GLU A 399 15.56 13.52 -17.66
C GLU A 399 14.69 12.85 -18.73
N LYS A 400 13.43 13.29 -18.88
CA LYS A 400 12.51 12.80 -19.92
C LYS A 400 13.02 13.02 -21.35
N TYR A 401 13.80 14.07 -21.59
CA TYR A 401 14.36 14.39 -22.91
C TYR A 401 15.85 14.03 -23.06
N GLY A 402 16.44 13.34 -22.07
CA GLY A 402 17.85 12.92 -22.12
C GLY A 402 18.84 14.10 -22.13
N LEU A 403 18.42 15.25 -21.64
CA LEU A 403 19.25 16.45 -21.55
C LEU A 403 19.94 16.47 -20.18
N LYS A 404 21.28 16.61 -20.16
CA LYS A 404 22.03 16.77 -18.92
C LYS A 404 21.97 18.23 -18.45
N ILE A 405 21.83 18.40 -17.13
CA ILE A 405 21.92 19.70 -16.47
C ILE A 405 23.38 19.84 -16.02
N ASP A 406 24.08 20.87 -16.51
CA ASP A 406 25.39 21.30 -16.00
C ASP A 406 25.24 22.24 -14.79
#